data_AF-A0A0D0VMY7-F1
#
_entry.id   AF-A0A0D0VMY7-F1
#
_cell.length_a   1.000
_cell.length_b   1.000
_cell.length_c   1.000
_cell.angle_alpha   90.00
_cell.angle_beta   90.00
_cell.angle_gamma   90.00
#
_symmetry.space_group_name_H-M   'P 1'
#
loop_
_entity.id
_entity.type
_entity.pdbx_description
1 polymer ?
#
loop_
_entity_poly.entity_id
_entity_poly.type
_entity_poly.pdbx_seq_one_letter_code
_entity_poly.pdbx_strand_id
1 'polypeptide(L)'
;MPDSPIYTISPYETLTLNLTDSSPERLFALDMGNMKGSYKSWTLRASWPGSSPTKIALSSPLSPGYFTLHAASLSPRFPHYPPFLPSIPYMTHLTSFISSHLTTPPLKSKLLDEQFQTPLHLTLEPLLFGFLPYTALPAVGLIILFATVAGMGVPYVIRGLEWAGNWAQAEDRRRREGERVKEE
;
A
#
# COMPACT_ATOMS: atom_id res chain seq x y z
N MET A 1 2.85 -2.33 -33.76
CA MET A 1 3.13 -2.36 -32.32
C MET A 1 4.63 -2.13 -32.17
N PRO A 2 5.08 -1.14 -31.40
CA PRO A 2 6.51 -1.02 -31.12
C PRO A 2 6.94 -2.21 -30.26
N ASP A 3 8.18 -2.67 -30.43
CA ASP A 3 8.79 -3.81 -29.73
C ASP A 3 8.99 -3.51 -28.23
N SER A 4 7.90 -3.39 -27.48
CA SER A 4 7.98 -3.27 -26.02
C SER A 4 8.42 -4.63 -25.44
N PRO A 5 9.49 -4.69 -24.65
CA PRO A 5 9.91 -5.95 -24.04
C PRO A 5 8.78 -6.49 -23.15
N ILE A 6 8.44 -7.75 -23.36
CA ILE A 6 7.47 -8.48 -22.53
C ILE A 6 8.20 -8.92 -21.27
N TYR A 7 7.70 -8.49 -20.12
CA TYR A 7 8.24 -8.91 -18.83
C TYR A 7 7.51 -10.13 -18.33
N THR A 8 8.25 -11.13 -17.89
CA THR A 8 7.68 -12.33 -17.31
C THR A 8 7.69 -12.21 -15.79
N ILE A 9 6.58 -12.58 -15.14
CA ILE A 9 6.50 -12.66 -13.68
C ILE A 9 6.07 -14.06 -13.26
N SER A 10 6.85 -14.64 -12.35
CA SER A 10 6.61 -15.97 -11.81
C SER A 10 5.88 -15.91 -10.46
N PRO A 11 5.19 -16.99 -10.07
CA PRO A 11 4.69 -17.19 -8.72
C PRO A 11 5.73 -16.91 -7.64
N TYR A 12 5.35 -16.20 -6.57
CA TYR A 12 6.22 -15.84 -5.43
C TYR A 12 7.39 -14.91 -5.77
N GLU A 13 7.48 -14.45 -7.01
CA GLU A 13 8.49 -13.52 -7.45
C GLU A 13 7.97 -12.08 -7.35
N THR A 14 8.84 -11.19 -6.87
CA THR A 14 8.59 -9.75 -6.90
C THR A 14 9.45 -9.13 -7.99
N LEU A 15 8.80 -8.73 -9.08
CA LEU A 15 9.44 -7.98 -10.15
C LEU A 15 9.47 -6.49 -9.77
N THR A 16 10.67 -5.91 -9.76
CA THR A 16 10.86 -4.47 -9.56
C THR A 16 11.19 -3.81 -10.89
N LEU A 17 10.41 -2.82 -11.27
CA LEU A 17 10.58 -2.10 -12.53
C LEU A 17 10.37 -0.61 -12.35
N ASN A 18 11.12 0.18 -13.11
CA ASN A 18 10.96 1.63 -13.11
C ASN A 18 10.04 2.05 -14.24
N LEU A 19 8.87 2.56 -13.88
CA LEU A 19 7.95 3.17 -14.82
C LEU A 19 8.36 4.61 -15.05
N THR A 20 8.44 5.00 -16.31
CA THR A 20 8.89 6.32 -16.74
C THR A 20 7.95 6.88 -17.80
N ASP A 21 8.02 8.18 -18.03
CA ASP A 21 7.25 8.86 -19.08
C ASP A 21 7.64 8.40 -20.50
N SER A 22 8.90 7.98 -20.67
CA SER A 22 9.41 7.39 -21.92
C SER A 22 8.90 5.96 -22.16
N SER A 23 8.38 5.29 -21.12
CA SER A 23 7.87 3.92 -21.19
C SER A 23 6.64 3.73 -20.28
N PRO A 24 5.54 4.46 -20.56
CA PRO A 24 4.36 4.50 -19.70
C PRO A 24 3.58 3.18 -19.74
N GLU A 25 3.70 2.44 -20.84
CA GLU A 25 3.04 1.16 -21.04
C GLU A 25 4.05 0.01 -20.99
N ARG A 26 3.73 -1.01 -20.19
CA ARG A 26 4.50 -2.24 -20.09
C ARG A 26 3.59 -3.45 -20.20
N LEU A 27 3.99 -4.42 -21.03
CA LEU A 27 3.28 -5.69 -21.21
C LEU A 27 3.93 -6.77 -20.33
N PHE A 28 3.09 -7.50 -19.62
CA PHE A 28 3.51 -8.57 -18.72
C PHE A 28 2.91 -9.90 -19.12
N ALA A 29 3.72 -10.95 -19.05
CA ALA A 29 3.32 -12.33 -19.17
C ALA A 29 3.43 -13.02 -17.81
N LEU A 30 2.37 -13.71 -17.41
CA LEU A 30 2.32 -14.53 -16.21
C LEU A 30 2.91 -15.89 -16.56
N ASP A 31 4.13 -16.17 -16.09
CA ASP A 31 4.71 -17.52 -16.20
C ASP A 31 4.23 -18.37 -15.03
N MET A 32 3.09 -19.01 -15.24
CA MET A 32 2.50 -19.95 -14.28
C MET A 32 3.26 -21.29 -14.24
N GLY A 33 4.32 -21.45 -15.05
CA GLY A 33 5.19 -22.62 -15.08
C GLY A 33 4.46 -23.96 -15.21
N ASN A 34 5.14 -25.01 -14.75
CA ASN A 34 4.60 -26.37 -14.68
C ASN A 34 3.75 -26.60 -13.39
N MET A 35 3.16 -25.53 -12.82
CA MET A 35 2.31 -25.61 -11.62
C MET A 35 0.90 -26.15 -11.94
N LYS A 36 0.80 -27.18 -12.79
CA LYS A 36 -0.42 -27.95 -13.08
C LYS A 36 -0.88 -28.71 -11.83
N GLY A 37 -1.42 -28.01 -10.84
CA GLY A 37 -2.16 -28.66 -9.74
C GLY A 37 -2.17 -27.94 -8.39
N SER A 38 -1.24 -27.02 -8.11
CA SER A 38 -1.09 -26.50 -6.74
C SER A 38 -2.04 -25.35 -6.40
N TYR A 39 -2.34 -24.45 -7.36
CA TYR A 39 -3.16 -23.26 -7.10
C TYR A 39 -4.10 -22.97 -8.28
N LYS A 40 -5.40 -22.79 -7.98
CA LYS A 40 -6.44 -22.51 -8.99
C LYS A 40 -6.61 -21.01 -9.28
N SER A 41 -6.23 -20.16 -8.33
CA SER A 41 -6.45 -18.72 -8.38
C SER A 41 -5.23 -17.97 -7.89
N TRP A 42 -5.04 -16.77 -8.42
CA TRP A 42 -3.86 -15.95 -8.21
C TRP A 42 -4.28 -14.49 -8.02
N THR A 43 -3.47 -13.75 -7.30
CA THR A 43 -3.63 -12.30 -7.15
C THR A 43 -2.33 -11.60 -7.52
N LEU A 44 -2.47 -10.47 -8.20
CA LEU A 44 -1.35 -9.60 -8.53
C LEU A 44 -1.36 -8.41 -7.57
N ARG A 45 -0.27 -8.24 -6.83
CA ARG A 45 -0.07 -7.13 -5.93
C ARG A 45 0.87 -6.12 -6.58
N ALA A 46 0.35 -4.92 -6.85
CA ALA A 46 1.12 -3.78 -7.30
C ALA A 46 1.36 -2.81 -6.14
N SER A 47 2.61 -2.39 -5.93
CA SER A 47 2.97 -1.44 -4.88
C SER A 47 4.10 -0.52 -5.31
N TRP A 48 4.01 0.76 -4.93
CA TRP A 48 5.00 1.77 -5.27
C TRP A 48 5.10 2.82 -4.14
N PRO A 49 6.21 3.57 -4.04
CA PRO A 49 6.38 4.58 -3.00
C PRO A 49 5.38 5.73 -3.13
N GLY A 50 4.81 6.16 -2.00
CA GLY A 50 3.92 7.34 -1.95
C GLY A 50 4.62 8.66 -2.30
N SER A 51 5.95 8.70 -2.21
CA SER A 51 6.77 9.85 -2.63
C SER A 51 6.81 10.07 -4.15
N SER A 52 6.42 9.06 -4.94
CA SER A 52 6.36 9.11 -6.39
C SER A 52 4.91 8.92 -6.87
N PRO A 53 4.04 9.93 -6.68
CA PRO A 53 2.63 9.84 -7.02
C PRO A 53 2.45 9.60 -8.53
N THR A 54 2.03 8.38 -8.89
CA THR A 54 1.76 7.97 -10.28
C THR A 54 0.42 7.27 -10.37
N LYS A 55 -0.35 7.62 -11.41
CA LYS A 55 -1.59 6.93 -11.74
C LYS A 55 -1.23 5.65 -12.47
N ILE A 56 -1.58 4.51 -11.87
CA ILE A 56 -1.37 3.20 -12.45
C ILE A 56 -2.72 2.60 -12.79
N ALA A 57 -2.89 2.14 -14.03
CA ALA A 57 -4.06 1.44 -14.51
C ALA A 57 -3.63 0.07 -15.03
N LEU A 58 -4.34 -0.98 -14.62
CA LEU A 58 -4.25 -2.29 -15.25
C LEU A 58 -5.35 -2.40 -16.28
N SER A 59 -4.97 -2.65 -17.53
CA SER A 59 -5.90 -2.93 -18.61
C SER A 59 -6.25 -4.41 -18.64
N SER A 60 -7.47 -4.69 -19.11
CA SER A 60 -7.96 -6.06 -19.25
C SER A 60 -7.02 -6.88 -20.13
N PRO A 61 -6.74 -8.15 -19.77
CA PRO A 61 -5.93 -9.04 -20.58
C PRO A 61 -6.53 -9.21 -21.99
N LEU A 62 -5.70 -9.06 -23.03
CA LEU A 62 -6.07 -9.42 -24.41
C LEU A 62 -6.09 -10.94 -24.61
N SER A 63 -5.31 -11.67 -23.80
CA SER A 63 -5.21 -13.12 -23.79
C SER A 63 -4.96 -13.63 -22.37
N PRO A 64 -5.37 -14.87 -22.04
CA PRO A 64 -5.13 -15.45 -20.72
C PRO A 64 -3.64 -15.45 -20.40
N GLY A 65 -3.28 -14.96 -19.21
CA GLY A 65 -1.88 -14.91 -18.78
C GLY A 65 -1.14 -13.64 -19.17
N TYR A 66 -1.73 -12.70 -19.92
CA TYR A 66 -1.06 -11.45 -20.31
C TYR A 66 -1.82 -10.25 -19.81
N PHE A 67 -1.14 -9.28 -19.21
CA PHE A 67 -1.78 -8.03 -18.82
C PHE A 67 -0.90 -6.85 -19.17
N THR A 68 -1.53 -5.68 -19.30
CA THR A 68 -0.85 -4.43 -19.58
C THR A 68 -1.02 -3.49 -18.41
N LEU A 69 0.08 -2.82 -18.08
CA LEU A 69 0.11 -1.79 -17.07
C LEU A 69 0.42 -0.47 -17.74
N HIS A 70 -0.45 0.50 -17.50
CA HIS A 70 -0.29 1.86 -17.96
C HIS A 70 -0.01 2.78 -16.77
N ALA A 71 1.03 3.58 -16.88
CA ALA A 71 1.47 4.55 -15.90
C ALA A 71 1.32 5.96 -16.47
N ALA A 72 0.82 6.89 -15.64
CA ALA A 72 0.68 8.29 -16.00
C ALA A 72 0.99 9.20 -14.81
N SER A 73 1.41 10.42 -15.09
CA SER A 73 1.50 11.46 -14.07
C SER A 73 0.14 11.69 -13.40
N LEU A 74 0.13 11.92 -12.08
CA LEU A 74 -1.09 12.24 -11.34
C LEU A 74 -1.65 13.64 -11.62
N SER A 75 -0.81 14.56 -12.07
CA SER A 75 -1.21 15.93 -12.43
C SER A 75 -0.70 16.33 -13.81
N PRO A 76 -1.51 17.03 -14.63
CA PRO A 76 -1.01 17.71 -15.82
C PRO A 76 0.00 18.80 -15.42
N ARG A 77 1.04 19.00 -16.22
CA ARG A 77 1.99 20.11 -15.99
C ARG A 77 1.29 21.43 -16.29
N PHE A 78 1.40 22.38 -15.37
CA PHE A 78 1.30 23.79 -15.73
C PHE A 78 2.65 24.20 -16.33
N PRO A 79 2.70 24.73 -17.57
CA PRO A 79 3.94 25.25 -18.12
C PRO A 79 4.42 26.40 -17.21
N HIS A 80 5.60 26.25 -16.59
CA HIS A 80 6.17 27.24 -15.68
C HIS A 80 6.59 28.54 -16.38
N TYR A 81 6.54 28.57 -17.71
CA TYR A 81 6.73 29.77 -18.51
C TYR A 81 5.69 29.79 -19.63
N PRO A 82 4.82 30.82 -19.71
CA PRO A 82 4.01 30.99 -20.91
C PRO A 82 4.95 31.23 -22.10
N PRO A 83 4.75 30.54 -23.24
CA PRO A 83 5.64 30.64 -24.41
C PRO A 83 5.64 32.02 -25.09
N PHE A 84 4.87 32.99 -24.58
CA PHE A 84 4.66 34.30 -25.19
C PHE A 84 5.50 35.44 -24.62
N LEU A 85 6.35 35.19 -23.62
CA LEU A 85 7.14 36.27 -23.00
C LEU A 85 8.49 36.64 -23.65
N PRO A 86 9.12 35.90 -24.60
CA PRO A 86 10.43 36.32 -25.08
C PRO A 86 10.40 37.39 -26.18
N SER A 87 9.22 37.87 -26.62
CA SER A 87 9.12 38.70 -27.84
C SER A 87 8.69 40.15 -27.63
N ILE A 88 8.65 40.68 -26.41
CA ILE A 88 8.38 42.11 -26.18
C ILE A 88 9.72 42.84 -26.00
N PRO A 89 10.27 43.50 -27.05
CA PRO A 89 11.59 44.12 -27.02
C PRO A 89 11.73 45.30 -26.04
N TYR A 90 10.67 45.68 -25.35
CA TYR A 90 10.61 46.86 -24.48
C TYR A 90 10.67 46.57 -22.97
N MET A 91 10.67 45.29 -22.55
CA MET A 91 10.69 44.92 -21.12
C MET A 91 12.03 44.34 -20.60
N THR A 92 13.08 44.37 -21.41
CA THR A 92 14.42 43.86 -21.06
C THR A 92 15.07 44.56 -19.86
N HIS A 93 14.74 45.83 -19.61
CA HIS A 93 15.32 46.57 -18.48
C HIS A 93 14.67 46.23 -17.14
N LEU A 94 13.38 45.92 -17.11
CA LEU A 94 12.65 45.60 -15.87
C LEU A 94 12.91 44.17 -15.40
N THR A 95 13.16 43.23 -16.33
CA THR A 95 13.50 41.85 -15.97
C THR A 95 14.88 41.73 -15.32
N SER A 96 15.83 42.62 -15.65
CA SER A 96 17.17 42.60 -15.04
C SER A 96 17.17 42.87 -13.54
N PHE A 97 16.30 43.77 -13.05
CA PHE A 97 16.19 44.08 -11.63
C PHE A 97 15.52 42.96 -10.84
N ILE A 98 14.45 42.37 -11.38
CA ILE A 98 13.71 41.27 -10.71
C ILE A 98 14.54 39.99 -10.70
N SER A 99 15.33 39.75 -11.75
CA SER A 99 16.20 38.57 -11.87
C SER A 99 17.41 38.57 -10.93
N SER A 100 17.74 39.70 -10.29
CA SER A 100 18.84 39.80 -9.30
C SER A 100 18.42 39.39 -7.88
N HIS A 101 17.13 39.52 -7.54
CA HIS A 101 16.58 39.16 -6.22
C HIS A 101 15.87 37.80 -6.21
N LEU A 102 15.41 37.31 -7.36
CA LEU A 102 15.00 35.91 -7.52
C LEU A 102 16.21 35.12 -7.99
N THR A 103 16.91 34.54 -7.02
CA THR A 103 17.90 33.47 -7.20
C THR A 103 17.41 32.52 -8.29
N THR A 104 17.92 32.69 -9.51
CA THR A 104 17.69 31.76 -10.60
C THR A 104 18.40 30.49 -10.18
N PRO A 105 17.70 29.39 -9.85
CA PRO A 105 18.40 28.16 -9.52
C PRO A 105 19.21 27.76 -10.74
N PRO A 106 20.45 27.30 -10.58
CA PRO A 106 21.28 26.89 -11.69
C PRO A 106 20.49 25.90 -12.54
N LEU A 107 20.47 26.13 -13.85
CA LEU A 107 19.88 25.25 -14.86
C LEU A 107 20.53 23.87 -14.71
N LYS A 108 19.93 23.03 -13.87
CA LYS A 108 20.42 21.67 -13.60
C LYS A 108 20.28 20.93 -14.91
N SER A 109 21.42 20.63 -15.52
CA SER A 109 21.56 19.95 -16.80
C SER A 109 20.61 18.77 -16.85
N LYS A 110 19.69 18.82 -17.83
CA LYS A 110 18.80 17.76 -18.31
C LYS A 110 19.37 16.35 -18.06
N LEU A 111 18.98 15.73 -16.95
CA LEU A 111 18.51 14.36 -17.03
C LEU A 111 17.20 14.49 -17.79
N LEU A 112 17.15 13.91 -18.99
CA LEU A 112 16.01 13.89 -19.91
C LEU A 112 14.69 13.95 -19.13
N ASP A 113 13.84 14.96 -19.40
CA ASP A 113 12.64 15.41 -18.64
C ASP A 113 11.59 14.31 -18.38
N GLU A 114 11.94 13.19 -17.75
CA GLU A 114 10.99 12.15 -17.36
C GLU A 114 10.10 12.72 -16.26
N GLN A 115 8.82 12.94 -16.60
CA GLN A 115 7.85 13.58 -15.73
C GLN A 115 7.59 12.80 -14.44
N PHE A 116 7.73 11.47 -14.50
CA PHE A 116 7.70 10.60 -13.34
C PHE A 116 8.72 9.50 -13.54
N GLN A 117 9.30 9.07 -12.42
CA GLN A 117 10.09 7.85 -12.31
C GLN A 117 9.60 7.13 -11.07
N THR A 118 8.88 6.03 -11.26
CA THR A 118 8.20 5.34 -10.18
C THR A 118 8.64 3.89 -10.14
N PRO A 119 9.38 3.49 -9.09
CA PRO A 119 9.70 2.09 -8.89
C PRO A 119 8.40 1.37 -8.50
N LEU A 120 7.99 0.44 -9.34
CA LEU A 120 6.84 -0.43 -9.15
C LEU A 120 7.33 -1.82 -8.77
N HIS A 121 6.81 -2.32 -7.66
CA HIS A 121 6.97 -3.69 -7.22
C HIS A 121 5.69 -4.46 -7.54
N LEU A 122 5.80 -5.40 -8.47
CA LEU A 122 4.73 -6.34 -8.83
C LEU A 122 5.05 -7.69 -8.21
N THR A 123 4.13 -8.23 -7.41
CA THR A 123 4.26 -9.57 -6.81
C THR A 123 3.08 -10.42 -7.22
N LEU A 124 3.35 -11.62 -7.71
CA LEU A 124 2.32 -12.60 -8.04
C LEU A 124 2.18 -13.59 -6.88
N GLU A 125 1.04 -13.52 -6.17
CA GLU A 125 0.77 -14.34 -5.01
C GLU A 125 -0.32 -15.37 -5.31
N PRO A 126 -0.17 -16.63 -4.89
CA PRO A 126 -1.24 -17.60 -4.99
C PRO A 126 -2.33 -17.32 -3.96
N LEU A 127 -3.57 -17.60 -4.35
CA LEU A 127 -4.72 -17.53 -3.47
C LEU A 127 -5.03 -18.90 -2.89
N LEU A 128 -4.90 -19.01 -1.57
CA LEU A 128 -5.40 -20.12 -0.78
C LEU A 128 -6.91 -20.08 -0.77
N PHE A 129 -7.54 -21.24 -1.01
CA PHE A 129 -9.00 -21.39 -1.08
C PHE A 129 -9.71 -20.47 -2.08
N GLY A 130 -8.96 -19.85 -3.01
CA GLY A 130 -9.50 -18.97 -4.04
C GLY A 130 -9.71 -17.51 -3.63
N PHE A 131 -9.47 -17.13 -2.37
CA PHE A 131 -9.69 -15.76 -1.89
C PHE A 131 -8.61 -15.20 -0.96
N LEU A 132 -7.82 -16.07 -0.30
CA LEU A 132 -6.86 -15.62 0.70
C LEU A 132 -5.44 -15.57 0.10
N PRO A 133 -4.80 -14.40 -0.02
CA PRO A 133 -3.40 -14.35 -0.44
C PRO A 133 -2.51 -15.08 0.56
N TYR A 134 -1.50 -15.78 0.05
CA TYR A 134 -0.56 -16.53 0.89
C TYR A 134 0.07 -15.67 2.00
N THR A 135 0.36 -14.39 1.71
CA THR A 135 0.94 -13.45 2.67
C THR A 135 0.02 -13.10 3.85
N ALA A 136 -1.30 -13.34 3.74
CA ALA A 136 -2.25 -13.10 4.81
C ALA A 136 -2.36 -14.26 5.82
N LEU A 137 -1.72 -15.40 5.57
CA LEU A 137 -1.77 -16.57 6.46
C LEU A 137 -1.40 -16.25 7.92
N PRO A 138 -0.28 -15.55 8.22
CA PRO A 138 0.09 -15.26 9.60
C PRO A 138 -0.94 -14.36 10.30
N ALA A 139 -1.51 -13.40 9.57
CA ALA A 139 -2.51 -12.48 10.11
C ALA A 139 -3.81 -13.23 10.44
N VAL A 140 -4.30 -14.09 9.54
CA VAL A 140 -5.48 -14.93 9.80
C VAL A 140 -5.23 -15.87 10.97
N GLY A 141 -4.06 -16.50 11.03
CA GLY A 141 -3.68 -17.36 12.15
C GLY A 141 -3.72 -16.64 13.50
N LEU A 142 -3.18 -15.41 13.57
CA LEU A 142 -3.23 -14.59 14.77
C LEU A 142 -4.65 -14.21 15.16
N ILE A 143 -5.49 -13.82 14.20
CA ILE A 143 -6.90 -13.48 14.46
C ILE A 143 -7.63 -14.67 15.08
N ILE A 144 -7.46 -15.87 14.51
CA ILE A 144 -8.09 -17.10 15.03
C ILE A 144 -7.57 -17.40 16.45
N LEU A 145 -6.26 -17.26 16.68
CA LEU A 145 -5.65 -17.47 17.99
C LEU A 145 -6.27 -16.53 19.04
N PHE A 146 -6.31 -15.22 18.76
CA PHE A 146 -6.91 -14.25 19.66
C PHE A 146 -8.39 -14.49 19.89
N ALA A 147 -9.15 -14.81 18.85
CA ALA A 147 -10.57 -15.13 18.97
C ALA A 147 -10.79 -16.35 19.86
N THR A 148 -9.95 -17.38 19.75
CA THR A 148 -10.03 -18.59 20.57
C THR A 148 -9.67 -18.29 22.03
N VAL A 149 -8.58 -17.56 22.26
CA VAL A 149 -8.15 -17.17 23.61
C VAL A 149 -9.19 -16.25 24.27
N ALA A 150 -9.77 -15.31 23.53
CA ALA A 150 -10.85 -14.47 24.06
C ALA A 150 -12.11 -15.29 24.36
N GLY A 151 -12.57 -16.10 23.40
CA GLY A 151 -13.77 -16.91 23.56
C GLY A 151 -13.68 -17.92 24.71
N MET A 152 -12.51 -18.53 24.92
CA MET A 152 -12.30 -19.48 26.02
C MET A 152 -11.88 -18.79 27.32
N GLY A 153 -11.04 -17.76 27.27
CA GLY A 153 -10.44 -17.13 28.45
C GLY A 153 -11.37 -16.13 29.18
N VAL A 154 -12.11 -15.31 28.43
CA VAL A 154 -13.04 -14.32 29.00
C VAL A 154 -14.05 -14.94 30.00
N PRO A 155 -14.72 -16.08 29.72
CA PRO A 155 -15.65 -16.65 30.69
C PRO A 155 -14.97 -17.10 31.99
N TYR A 156 -13.71 -17.54 31.96
CA TYR A 156 -12.98 -17.87 33.19
C TYR A 156 -12.65 -16.63 34.01
N VAL A 157 -12.27 -15.53 33.34
CA VAL A 157 -12.01 -14.24 34.01
C VAL A 157 -13.29 -13.70 34.66
N ILE A 158 -14.42 -13.75 33.95
CA ILE A 158 -15.73 -13.36 34.50
C ILE A 158 -16.08 -14.19 35.73
N ARG A 159 -15.96 -15.52 35.66
CA ARG A 159 -16.20 -16.40 36.81
C ARG A 159 -15.28 -16.12 37.99
N GLY A 160 -14.00 -15.80 37.73
CA GLY A 160 -13.05 -15.42 38.76
C GLY A 160 -13.44 -14.11 39.47
N LEU A 161 -13.88 -13.11 38.70
CA LEU A 161 -14.37 -11.84 39.23
C LEU A 161 -15.67 -12.00 40.03
N GLU A 162 -16.61 -12.82 39.54
CA GLU A 162 -17.84 -13.15 40.26
C GLU A 162 -17.55 -13.83 41.60
N TRP A 163 -16.60 -14.78 41.62
CA TRP A 163 -16.18 -15.45 42.84
C TRP A 163 -15.56 -14.49 43.85
N ALA A 164 -14.66 -13.61 43.39
CA ALA A 164 -14.02 -12.60 44.25
C ALA A 164 -15.05 -11.59 44.80
N GLY A 165 -16.01 -11.15 43.97
CA GLY A 165 -17.08 -10.25 44.38
C GLY A 165 -18.00 -10.85 45.44
N ASN A 166 -18.39 -12.12 45.27
CA ASN A 166 -19.21 -12.84 46.23
C ASN A 166 -18.47 -13.06 47.57
N TRP A 167 -17.17 -13.33 47.51
CA TRP A 167 -16.34 -13.48 48.72
C TRP A 167 -16.25 -12.17 49.51
N ALA A 168 -16.02 -11.05 48.82
CA ALA A 168 -15.96 -9.73 49.46
C ALA A 168 -17.30 -9.34 50.14
N GLN A 169 -18.43 -9.58 49.47
CA GLN A 169 -19.75 -9.34 50.06
C GLN A 169 -20.05 -10.23 51.27
N ALA A 170 -19.59 -11.49 51.25
CA ALA A 170 -19.75 -12.41 52.36
C ALA A 170 -18.94 -11.97 53.59
N GLU A 171 -17.72 -11.47 53.38
CA GLU A 171 -16.86 -10.98 54.45
C GLU A 171 -17.42 -9.70 55.10
N ASP A 172 -17.96 -8.77 54.30
CA ASP A 172 -18.62 -7.56 54.82
C ASP A 172 -19.86 -7.87 55.66
N ARG A 173 -20.66 -8.88 55.29
CA ARG A 173 -21.80 -9.32 56.13
C ARG A 173 -21.33 -9.87 57.47
N ARG A 174 -20.29 -10.72 57.48
CA ARG A 174 -19.75 -11.29 58.72
C ARG A 174 -19.22 -10.23 59.67
N ARG A 175 -18.58 -9.18 59.16
CA ARG A 175 -18.13 -8.04 59.98
C ARG A 175 -19.31 -7.29 60.62
N ARG A 176 -20.36 -6.99 59.85
CA ARG A 176 -21.54 -6.28 60.36
C ARG A 176 -22.33 -7.11 61.38
N GLU A 177 -22.43 -8.41 61.19
CA GLU A 177 -23.07 -9.30 62.17
C GLU A 177 -22.23 -9.42 63.46
N GLY A 178 -20.91 -9.49 63.34
CA GLY A 178 -20.00 -9.52 64.49
C GLY A 178 -19.95 -8.22 65.31
N GLU A 179 -20.18 -7.05 64.69
CA GLU A 179 -20.34 -5.78 65.40
C GLU A 179 -21.65 -5.72 66.18
N ARG A 180 -22.77 -6.19 65.61
CA ARG A 180 -24.07 -6.20 66.31
C ARG A 180 -24.10 -7.09 67.55
N VAL A 181 -23.40 -8.24 67.51
CA VAL A 181 -23.32 -9.16 68.65
C VAL A 181 -22.44 -8.62 69.79
N LYS A 182 -21.61 -7.60 69.53
CA LYS A 182 -20.80 -6.94 70.58
C LYS A 182 -21.49 -5.73 71.22
N GLU A 183 -22.61 -5.27 70.67
CA GLU A 183 -23.40 -4.14 71.19
C GLU A 183 -24.58 -4.56 72.08
N GLU A 184 -24.85 -5.87 72.23
CA GLU A 184 -25.77 -6.47 73.22
C GLU A 184 -25.03 -6.99 74.45
#